data_AF-A0A535EQG2-F1
#
_entry.id   AF-A0A535EQG2-F1
#
_cell.length_a   1.000
_cell.length_b   1.000
_cell.length_c   1.000
_cell.angle_alpha   90.00
_cell.angle_beta   90.00
_cell.angle_gamma   90.00
#
_symmetry.space_group_name_H-M   'P 1'
#
loop_
_entity.id
_entity.type
_entity.pdbx_description
1 polymer ?
#
loop_
_entity_poly.entity_id
_entity_poly.type
_entity_poly.pdbx_seq_one_letter_code
_entity_poly.pdbx_strand_id
1 'polypeptide(L)' 'MAAPLERLGEGGYEDAEVRVRGDVFLARCEGPFTFADGEVVETAWVAPADLPAWLAGRPVCPDSVTIALPLLPTP' A
#
# COMPACT_ATOMS: atom_id res chain seq x y z
N MET A 1 -21.09 -0.52 0.43
CA MET A 1 -20.90 0.84 -0.13
C MET A 1 -19.42 1.03 -0.39
N ALA A 2 -19.03 1.62 -1.52
CA ALA A 2 -17.62 1.88 -1.81
C ALA A 2 -17.10 3.04 -0.96
N ALA A 3 -15.89 2.92 -0.42
CA ALA A 3 -15.24 4.01 0.30
C ALA A 3 -14.77 5.09 -0.70
N PRO A 4 -14.85 6.39 -0.35
CA PRO A 4 -14.33 7.46 -1.20
C PRO A 4 -12.81 7.35 -1.33
N LEU A 5 -12.29 7.78 -2.49
CA LEU A 5 -10.87 7.83 -2.78
C LEU A 5 -10.35 9.26 -2.67
N GLU A 6 -9.37 9.48 -1.81
CA GLU A 6 -8.61 10.72 -1.71
C GLU A 6 -7.25 10.54 -2.39
N ARG A 7 -6.90 11.39 -3.37
CA ARG A 7 -5.59 11.31 -4.03
C ARG A 7 -4.51 11.91 -3.13
N LEU A 8 -3.48 11.15 -2.81
CA LEU A 8 -2.33 11.59 -1.99
C LEU A 8 -1.16 12.08 -2.83
N GLY A 9 -1.02 11.59 -4.06
CA GLY A 9 0.06 12.00 -4.96
C GLY A 9 0.40 10.94 -5.99
N GLU A 10 1.61 11.00 -6.51
CA GLU A 10 2.16 10.03 -7.46
C GLU A 10 3.65 9.78 -7.17
N GLY A 11 4.16 8.66 -7.66
CA GLY A 11 5.57 8.31 -7.59
C GLY A 11 5.99 7.40 -8.73
N GLY A 12 7.29 7.10 -8.78
CA GLY A 12 7.85 6.17 -9.76
C GLY A 12 8.85 5.22 -9.12
N TYR A 13 8.97 4.04 -9.72
CA TYR A 13 9.94 3.02 -9.37
C TYR A 13 10.49 2.38 -10.63
N GLU A 14 11.78 2.04 -10.62
CA GLU A 14 12.43 1.32 -11.70
C GLU A 14 13.52 0.40 -11.16
N ASP A 15 13.52 -0.85 -11.64
CA ASP A 15 14.60 -1.80 -11.46
C ASP A 15 14.84 -2.61 -12.75
N ALA A 16 15.52 -3.75 -12.64
CA ALA A 16 15.80 -4.61 -13.78
C ALA A 16 14.56 -5.36 -14.31
N GLU A 17 13.48 -5.46 -13.53
CA GLU A 17 12.28 -6.22 -13.84
C GLU A 17 11.14 -5.32 -14.31
N VAL A 18 11.02 -4.11 -13.76
CA VAL A 18 9.87 -3.24 -13.98
C VAL A 18 10.22 -1.75 -13.99
N ARG A 19 9.41 -0.96 -14.70
CA ARG A 19 9.34 0.50 -14.60
C ARG A 19 7.88 0.93 -14.39
N VAL A 20 7.59 1.54 -13.26
CA VAL A 20 6.23 1.91 -12.84
C VAL A 20 6.13 3.41 -12.57
N ARG A 21 5.03 4.02 -13.01
CA ARG A 21 4.50 5.28 -12.45
C ARG A 21 3.15 4.96 -11.81
N GLY A 22 2.97 5.35 -10.55
CA GLY A 22 1.76 5.05 -9.81
C GLY A 22 1.19 6.28 -9.12
N ASP A 23 -0.14 6.46 -9.24
CA ASP A 23 -0.91 7.36 -8.41
C ASP A 23 -1.28 6.66 -7.08
N VAL A 24 -1.20 7.39 -5.98
CA VAL A 24 -1.52 6.88 -4.65
C VAL A 24 -2.82 7.50 -4.16
N PHE A 25 -3.74 6.63 -3.72
CA PHE A 25 -5.04 7.00 -3.17
C PHE A 25 -5.24 6.43 -1.78
N LEU A 26 -5.99 7.14 -0.95
CA LEU A 26 -6.42 6.72 0.37
C LEU A 26 -7.91 6.43 0.39
N ALA A 27 -8.25 5.24 0.89
CA ALA A 27 -9.60 4.84 1.23
C ALA A 27 -9.66 4.52 2.74
N ARG A 28 -10.73 4.97 3.42
CA ARG A 28 -10.98 4.63 4.82
C ARG A 28 -12.20 3.72 4.91
N CYS A 29 -12.01 2.49 5.37
CA CYS A 29 -13.09 1.54 5.60
C CYS A 29 -12.69 0.53 6.69
N GLU A 30 -13.69 -0.03 7.37
CA GLU A 30 -13.51 -1.03 8.44
C GLU A 30 -13.91 -2.44 7.97
N GLY A 31 -14.08 -2.62 6.65
CA GLY A 31 -14.60 -3.83 6.05
C GLY A 31 -16.15 -3.89 6.00
N PRO A 32 -16.73 -5.07 5.75
CA PRO A 32 -16.04 -6.34 5.51
C PRO A 32 -15.24 -6.33 4.20
N PHE A 33 -14.11 -7.04 4.17
CA PHE A 33 -13.33 -7.24 2.95
C PHE A 33 -13.67 -8.59 2.33
N THR A 34 -13.84 -8.59 1.01
CA THR A 34 -13.88 -9.81 0.20
C THR A 34 -12.71 -9.71 -0.77
N PHE A 35 -11.75 -10.62 -0.63
CA PHE A 35 -10.57 -10.66 -1.49
C PHE A 35 -10.82 -11.60 -2.67
N ALA A 36 -10.31 -11.22 -3.85
CA ALA A 36 -10.38 -12.07 -5.03
C ALA A 36 -9.52 -13.33 -4.81
N ASP A 37 -10.02 -14.46 -5.31
CA ASP A 37 -9.33 -15.74 -5.17
C ASP A 37 -7.99 -15.71 -5.93
N GLY A 38 -6.93 -16.17 -5.26
CA GLY A 38 -5.57 -16.20 -5.82
C GLY A 38 -4.78 -14.88 -5.82
N GLU A 39 -5.39 -13.74 -5.46
CA GLU A 39 -4.68 -12.44 -5.45
C GLU A 39 -4.10 -12.09 -4.07
N VAL A 40 -4.80 -12.42 -2.99
CA VAL A 40 -4.39 -12.04 -1.62
C VAL A 40 -4.23 -13.29 -0.76
N VAL A 41 -3.02 -13.51 -0.27
CA VAL A 41 -2.68 -14.65 0.59
C VAL A 41 -2.79 -14.32 2.09
N GLU A 42 -2.57 -13.06 2.47
CA GLU A 42 -2.59 -12.59 3.86
C GLU A 42 -2.95 -11.10 3.91
N THR A 43 -3.66 -10.68 4.95
CA THR A 43 -3.86 -9.27 5.30
C THR A 43 -3.63 -9.04 6.79
N ALA A 44 -3.06 -7.89 7.14
CA ALA A 44 -2.86 -7.48 8.52
C ALA A 44 -3.27 -6.02 8.72
N TRP A 45 -3.90 -5.73 9.85
CA TRP A 45 -4.04 -4.37 10.36
C TRP A 45 -2.74 -3.98 11.06
N VAL A 46 -2.13 -2.88 10.65
CA VAL A 46 -0.85 -2.39 11.20
C VAL A 46 -1.03 -0.93 11.56
N ALA A 47 -0.66 -0.55 12.78
CA ALA A 47 -0.66 0.85 13.18
C ALA A 47 0.41 1.61 12.37
N PRO A 48 0.16 2.86 11.94
CA PRO A 48 1.13 3.61 11.13
C PRO A 48 2.53 3.70 11.74
N ALA A 49 2.61 3.82 13.08
CA ALA A 49 3.88 3.89 13.81
C ALA A 49 4.69 2.57 13.76
N ASP A 50 4.01 1.42 13.64
CA ASP A 50 4.65 0.10 13.62
C ASP A 50 4.99 -0.36 12.19
N LEU A 51 4.47 0.34 11.17
CA LEU A 51 4.62 -0.03 9.77
C LEU A 51 6.09 -0.20 9.33
N PRO A 52 7.05 0.68 9.69
CA PRO A 52 8.44 0.49 9.31
C PRO A 52 9.04 -0.82 9.85
N ALA A 53 8.76 -1.15 11.12
CA ALA A 53 9.24 -2.39 11.73
C ALA A 53 8.54 -3.62 11.13
N TRP A 54 7.25 -3.51 10.83
CA TRP A 54 6.47 -4.57 10.20
C TRP A 54 6.97 -4.91 8.78
N LEU A 55 7.36 -3.90 7.99
CA LEU A 55 7.91 -4.05 6.65
C LEU A 55 9.30 -4.72 6.67
N ALA A 56 10.17 -4.35 7.61
CA ALA A 56 11.54 -4.87 7.68
C ALA A 56 11.62 -6.40 7.90
N GLY A 57 10.56 -7.01 8.44
CA GLY A 57 10.52 -8.44 8.76
C GLY A 57 10.00 -9.35 7.65
N ARG A 58 9.66 -8.84 6.45
CA ARG A 58 8.94 -9.62 5.43
C ARG A 58 9.25 -9.17 4.00
N PRO A 59 9.14 -10.07 3.01
CA PRO A 59 9.20 -9.68 1.60
C PRO A 59 7.95 -8.86 1.25
N VAL A 60 8.17 -7.70 0.66
CA VAL A 60 7.13 -6.79 0.14
C VAL A 60 7.56 -6.28 -1.23
N CYS A 61 6.59 -5.85 -2.03
CA CYS A 61 6.86 -5.29 -3.35
C CYS A 61 7.63 -3.97 -3.23
N PRO A 62 8.85 -3.88 -3.78
CA PRO A 62 9.70 -2.70 -3.64
C PRO A 62 9.07 -1.44 -4.23
N ASP A 63 8.36 -1.58 -5.35
CA ASP A 63 7.65 -0.50 -6.03
C ASP A 63 6.58 0.15 -5.14
N SER A 64 5.78 -0.67 -4.45
CA SER A 64 4.72 -0.24 -3.56
C SER A 64 5.29 0.48 -2.35
N VAL A 65 6.39 -0.02 -1.79
CA VAL A 65 7.09 0.67 -0.68
C VAL A 65 7.66 2.00 -1.16
N THR A 66 8.36 2.05 -2.28
CA THR A 66 8.97 3.28 -2.80
C THR A 66 7.94 4.35 -3.15
N ILE A 67 6.81 3.95 -3.75
CA ILE A 67 5.80 4.89 -4.24
C ILE A 67 4.84 5.30 -3.11
N ALA A 68 4.32 4.35 -2.32
CA ALA A 68 3.25 4.64 -1.37
C ALA A 68 3.74 5.11 -0.01
N LEU A 69 4.81 4.53 0.55
CA LEU A 69 5.27 4.83 1.91
C LEU A 69 5.54 6.33 2.16
N PRO A 70 6.19 7.07 1.23
CA PRO A 70 6.45 8.50 1.44
C PRO A 70 5.20 9.38 1.42
N LEU A 71 4.09 8.87 0.86
CA LEU A 71 2.84 9.61 0.69
C LEU A 71 1.81 9.28 1.76
N LEU A 72 2.07 8.29 2.62
CA LEU A 72 1.16 7.95 3.71
C LEU A 72 0.99 9.14 4.65
N PRO A 73 -0.24 9.45 5.10
CA PRO A 73 -0.47 10.48 6.09
C PRO A 73 0.34 10.17 7.35
N THR A 74 1.10 11.15 7.84
CA THR A 74 1.70 11.07 9.17
C THR A 74 0.59 10.99 10.21
N PRO A 75 0.75 10.18 11.27
CA PRO A 75 -0.16 10.18 12.40
C PRO A 75 -0.24 11.55 13.09
#